data_AF-A0AAU1F6Q0-F1
#
_entry.id   AF-A0AAU1F6Q0-F1
#
_cell.length_a   1.000
_cell.length_b   1.000
_cell.length_c   1.000
_cell.angle_alpha   90.00
_cell.angle_beta   90.00
_cell.angle_gamma   90.00
#
_symmetry.space_group_name_H-M   'P 1'
#
loop_
_entity.id
_entity.type
_entity.pdbx_description
1 polymer ?
#
loop_
_entity_poly.entity_id
_entity_poly.type
_entity_poly.pdbx_seq_one_letter_code
_entity_poly.pdbx_strand_id
1 'polypeptide(L)'
;MVQHSAEPWWTVLGQSVSSMAPPVLQIAADGHWETATSVNLAEGRASALEAVEQVARAAQHDIAVEIMWPTQAICGVRWTVDRWNEAAGRTGHAYDALTTGHTAEAALFALLGSAPSAMVEFAELGAVNAWRSVGPVALWHQGEELSEEMIDTALRRRPDIESCGYPLSVELAVTNPLPCWVGVYVSVPHGQVHHLDRQALHAVFDRAIPGDKALGPGGGRVG
;
A
#
# COMPACT_ATOMS: atom_id res chain seq x y z
N MET A 1 32.68 10.78 2.15
CA MET A 1 31.32 10.74 1.59
C MET A 1 30.51 9.82 2.47
N VAL A 2 29.65 10.35 3.33
CA VAL A 2 28.71 9.54 4.09
C VAL A 2 27.55 9.29 3.14
N GLN A 3 27.43 8.06 2.63
CA GLN A 3 26.19 7.63 1.97
C GLN A 3 25.12 7.62 3.06
N HIS A 4 24.27 8.64 3.08
CA HIS A 4 22.99 8.50 3.76
C HIS A 4 22.25 7.38 3.01
N SER A 5 22.16 6.20 3.61
CA SER A 5 21.31 5.15 3.07
C SER A 5 19.89 5.71 3.06
N ALA A 6 19.28 5.82 1.88
CA ALA A 6 17.86 6.11 1.78
C ALA A 6 17.12 5.15 2.71
N GLU A 7 16.18 5.66 3.51
CA GLU A 7 15.32 4.79 4.30
C GLU A 7 14.54 3.88 3.35
N PRO A 8 14.30 2.62 3.71
CA PRO A 8 13.47 1.75 2.88
C PRO A 8 12.08 2.34 2.66
N TRP A 9 11.53 2.21 1.45
CA TRP A 9 10.25 2.84 1.11
C TRP A 9 9.08 2.40 1.99
N TRP A 10 9.08 1.17 2.51
CA TRP A 10 8.04 0.69 3.42
C TRP A 10 8.04 1.39 4.78
N THR A 11 9.06 2.19 5.12
CA THR A 11 9.02 3.04 6.32
C THR A 11 7.94 4.12 6.22
N VAL A 12 7.35 4.38 5.05
CA VAL A 12 6.18 5.27 4.93
C VAL A 12 4.99 4.83 5.76
N LEU A 13 4.87 3.53 6.05
CA LEU A 13 3.92 2.97 7.02
C LEU A 13 4.04 3.63 8.41
N GLY A 14 5.23 4.14 8.73
CA GLY A 14 5.55 4.85 9.97
C GLY A 14 5.65 3.92 11.19
N GLN A 15 6.11 4.48 12.31
CA GLN A 15 6.06 3.79 13.61
C GLN A 15 4.68 3.89 14.28
N SER A 16 3.86 4.83 13.83
CA SER A 16 2.57 5.17 14.46
C SER A 16 1.42 4.51 13.74
N VAL A 17 1.44 3.18 13.71
CA VAL A 17 0.23 2.39 13.47
C VAL A 17 -0.50 2.13 14.79
N SER A 18 -0.50 3.18 15.63
CA SER A 18 -1.21 3.26 16.90
C SER A 18 -2.61 3.76 16.58
N SER A 19 -3.43 2.84 16.09
CA SER A 19 -4.83 3.06 15.80
C SER A 19 -5.67 2.75 17.03
N MET A 20 -6.72 3.54 17.28
CA MET A 20 -7.76 3.14 18.26
C MET A 20 -8.58 1.94 17.76
N ALA A 21 -8.63 1.72 16.44
CA ALA A 21 -9.28 0.58 15.83
C ALA A 21 -8.27 -0.55 15.57
N PRO A 22 -8.61 -1.81 15.89
CA PRO A 22 -7.74 -2.93 15.57
C PRO A 22 -7.55 -3.05 14.04
N PRO A 23 -6.39 -3.56 13.58
CA PRO A 23 -6.19 -3.87 12.18
C PRO A 23 -7.23 -4.89 11.69
N VAL A 24 -7.54 -4.83 10.39
CA VAL A 24 -8.44 -5.76 9.71
C VAL A 24 -7.66 -6.49 8.62
N LEU A 25 -7.87 -7.79 8.50
CA LEU A 25 -7.38 -8.55 7.34
C LEU A 25 -8.43 -8.49 6.23
N GLN A 26 -8.02 -8.14 5.03
CA GLN A 26 -8.85 -8.24 3.83
C GLN A 26 -8.27 -9.26 2.87
N ILE A 27 -9.13 -10.07 2.27
CA ILE A 27 -8.73 -11.10 1.31
C ILE A 27 -9.56 -10.94 0.05
N ALA A 28 -8.90 -10.70 -1.07
CA ALA A 28 -9.53 -10.53 -2.38
C ALA A 28 -9.13 -11.65 -3.34
N ALA A 29 -10.10 -12.08 -4.16
CA ALA A 29 -9.86 -12.92 -5.32
C ALA A 29 -9.68 -12.04 -6.56
N ASP A 30 -8.69 -12.35 -7.39
CA ASP A 30 -8.48 -11.76 -8.72
C ASP A 30 -8.46 -10.21 -8.71
N GLY A 31 -7.98 -9.61 -7.62
CA GLY A 31 -7.99 -8.15 -7.43
C GLY A 31 -9.38 -7.49 -7.35
N HIS A 32 -10.41 -8.20 -6.90
CA HIS A 32 -11.74 -7.65 -6.62
C HIS A 32 -11.87 -7.20 -5.15
N TRP A 33 -11.35 -6.01 -4.84
CA TRP A 33 -11.37 -5.45 -3.48
C TRP A 33 -12.76 -5.03 -3.00
N GLU A 34 -13.65 -4.63 -3.90
CA GLU A 34 -15.03 -4.23 -3.60
C GLU A 34 -15.84 -5.33 -2.90
N THR A 35 -15.45 -6.58 -3.12
CA THR A 35 -16.09 -7.78 -2.57
C THR A 35 -15.13 -8.57 -1.69
N ALA A 36 -14.05 -7.96 -1.22
CA ALA A 36 -13.06 -8.63 -0.39
C ALA A 36 -13.68 -9.12 0.92
N THR A 37 -13.32 -10.34 1.32
CA THR A 37 -13.67 -10.87 2.64
C THR A 37 -12.85 -10.13 3.69
N SER A 38 -13.51 -9.55 4.68
CA SER A 38 -12.84 -8.85 5.79
C SER A 38 -12.95 -9.66 7.07
N VAL A 39 -11.84 -9.82 7.79
CA VAL A 39 -11.75 -10.55 9.05
C VAL A 39 -11.19 -9.62 10.11
N ASN A 40 -11.94 -9.43 11.20
CA ASN A 40 -11.42 -8.71 12.36
C ASN A 40 -10.45 -9.61 13.12
N LEU A 41 -9.29 -9.09 13.55
CA LEU A 41 -8.34 -9.88 14.33
C LEU A 41 -8.92 -10.44 15.63
N ALA A 42 -9.95 -9.81 16.20
CA ALA A 42 -10.65 -10.31 17.37
C ALA A 42 -11.40 -11.63 17.13
N GLU A 43 -11.69 -11.98 15.87
CA GLU A 43 -12.38 -13.23 15.50
C GLU A 43 -11.48 -14.46 15.55
N GLY A 44 -10.18 -14.28 15.77
CA GLY A 44 -9.23 -15.37 15.95
C GLY A 44 -8.53 -15.81 14.67
N ARG A 45 -7.39 -16.48 14.87
CA ARG A 45 -6.52 -16.99 13.80
C ARG A 45 -7.23 -17.96 12.85
N ALA A 46 -8.11 -18.82 13.39
CA ALA A 46 -8.83 -19.80 12.58
C ALA A 46 -9.73 -19.13 11.53
N SER A 47 -10.44 -18.07 11.92
CA SER A 47 -11.32 -17.29 11.03
C SER A 47 -10.54 -16.63 9.89
N ALA A 48 -9.34 -16.09 10.18
CA ALA A 48 -8.47 -15.53 9.15
C ALA A 48 -8.02 -16.57 8.12
N LEU A 49 -7.64 -17.77 8.57
CA LEU A 49 -7.21 -18.86 7.68
C LEU A 49 -8.37 -19.42 6.86
N GLU A 50 -9.54 -19.58 7.49
CA GLU A 50 -10.76 -20.02 6.81
C GLU A 50 -11.15 -19.03 5.71
N ALA A 51 -11.04 -17.73 5.96
CA ALA A 51 -11.32 -16.70 4.95
C ALA A 51 -10.39 -16.82 3.74
N VAL A 52 -9.09 -17.04 3.94
CA VAL A 52 -8.14 -17.28 2.84
C VAL A 52 -8.54 -18.50 2.03
N GLU A 53 -8.88 -19.61 2.70
CA GLU A 53 -9.31 -20.83 2.02
C GLU A 53 -10.61 -20.64 1.23
N GLN A 54 -11.58 -19.93 1.79
CA GLN A 54 -12.86 -19.63 1.12
C GLN A 54 -12.64 -18.78 -0.14
N VAL A 55 -11.83 -17.72 -0.04
CA VAL A 55 -11.51 -16.87 -1.20
C VAL A 55 -10.71 -17.64 -2.24
N ALA A 56 -9.75 -18.49 -1.82
CA ALA A 56 -8.98 -19.33 -2.73
C ALA A 56 -9.84 -20.26 -3.59
N ARG A 57 -10.93 -20.80 -3.03
CA ARG A 57 -11.87 -21.67 -3.76
C ARG A 57 -12.65 -20.93 -4.85
N ALA A 58 -12.82 -19.62 -4.71
CA ALA A 58 -13.55 -18.77 -5.67
C ALA A 58 -12.62 -18.09 -6.69
N ALA A 59 -11.34 -17.90 -6.34
CA ALA A 59 -10.34 -17.24 -7.18
C ALA A 59 -10.02 -18.05 -8.45
N GLN A 60 -9.84 -17.34 -9.57
CA GLN A 60 -9.49 -17.95 -10.84
C GLN A 60 -7.98 -17.85 -11.15
N HIS A 61 -7.34 -16.77 -10.72
CA HIS A 61 -5.96 -16.41 -11.08
C HIS A 61 -5.11 -16.15 -9.84
N ASP A 62 -5.60 -15.31 -8.93
CA ASP A 62 -4.82 -14.85 -7.80
C ASP A 62 -5.65 -14.61 -6.53
N ILE A 63 -4.93 -14.59 -5.41
CA ILE A 63 -5.44 -14.24 -4.10
C ILE A 63 -4.52 -13.16 -3.55
N ALA A 64 -5.12 -12.09 -3.05
CA ALA A 64 -4.42 -11.01 -2.37
C ALA A 64 -4.88 -10.95 -0.91
N VAL A 65 -3.92 -10.73 -0.01
CA VAL A 65 -4.20 -10.47 1.40
C VAL A 65 -3.65 -9.10 1.75
N GLU A 66 -4.48 -8.28 2.38
CA GLU A 66 -4.13 -6.98 2.92
C GLU A 66 -4.33 -6.93 4.42
N ILE A 67 -3.42 -6.23 5.10
CA ILE A 67 -3.60 -5.78 6.46
C ILE A 67 -3.94 -4.29 6.37
N MET A 68 -5.10 -3.93 6.88
CA MET A 68 -5.56 -2.56 6.92
C MET A 68 -5.49 -2.01 8.34
N TRP A 69 -4.89 -0.84 8.46
CA TRP A 69 -5.07 0.03 9.61
C TRP A 69 -5.96 1.20 9.16
N PRO A 70 -7.26 1.16 9.51
CA PRO A 70 -8.24 2.09 8.98
C PRO A 70 -7.74 3.54 9.06
N THR A 71 -7.89 4.26 7.94
CA THR A 71 -7.50 5.67 7.77
C THR A 71 -6.01 5.99 7.95
N GLN A 72 -5.14 4.99 8.08
CA GLN A 72 -3.71 5.22 8.31
C GLN A 72 -2.88 4.58 7.20
N ALA A 73 -2.92 3.26 7.10
CA ALA A 73 -2.04 2.51 6.22
C ALA A 73 -2.65 1.17 5.79
N ILE A 74 -2.10 0.63 4.72
CA ILE A 74 -2.41 -0.69 4.18
C ILE A 74 -1.09 -1.35 3.83
N CYS A 75 -0.96 -2.66 4.00
CA CYS A 75 0.06 -3.42 3.31
C CYS A 75 -0.50 -4.74 2.81
N GLY A 76 -0.07 -5.16 1.62
CA GLY A 76 -0.64 -6.34 0.99
C GLY A 76 0.36 -7.13 0.18
N VAL A 77 0.04 -8.41 0.00
CA VAL A 77 0.81 -9.35 -0.80
C VAL A 77 -0.17 -10.15 -1.65
N ARG A 78 0.25 -10.47 -2.88
CA ARG A 78 -0.52 -11.28 -3.84
C ARG A 78 0.21 -12.56 -4.19
N TRP A 79 -0.55 -13.64 -4.27
CA TRP A 79 -0.11 -14.94 -4.73
C TRP A 79 -0.97 -15.41 -5.90
N THR A 80 -0.37 -16.16 -6.81
CA THR A 80 -1.12 -16.98 -7.76
C THR A 80 -1.94 -18.03 -7.01
N VAL A 81 -3.08 -18.42 -7.57
CA VAL A 81 -4.03 -19.33 -6.90
C VAL A 81 -3.44 -20.71 -6.57
N ASP A 82 -2.45 -21.19 -7.33
CA ASP A 82 -1.72 -22.44 -7.06
C ASP A 82 -0.85 -22.37 -5.79
N ARG A 83 -0.57 -21.16 -5.28
CA ARG A 83 0.18 -20.89 -4.06
C ARG A 83 -0.70 -20.50 -2.87
N TRP A 84 -2.00 -20.79 -2.91
CA TRP A 84 -2.93 -20.44 -1.83
C TRP A 84 -2.53 -21.01 -0.44
N ASN A 85 -1.92 -22.19 -0.39
CA ASN A 85 -1.41 -22.77 0.86
C ASN A 85 -0.32 -21.89 1.50
N GLU A 86 0.54 -21.29 0.67
CA GLU A 86 1.55 -20.34 1.13
C GLU A 86 0.89 -19.06 1.62
N ALA A 87 -0.08 -18.51 0.88
CA ALA A 87 -0.87 -17.35 1.29
C ALA A 87 -1.53 -17.58 2.67
N ALA A 88 -2.13 -18.75 2.89
CA ALA A 88 -2.74 -19.10 4.18
C ALA A 88 -1.68 -19.18 5.30
N GLY A 89 -0.57 -19.88 5.08
CA GLY A 89 0.53 -19.97 6.05
C GLY A 89 1.09 -18.60 6.45
N ARG A 90 1.33 -17.74 5.45
CA ARG A 90 1.83 -16.37 5.65
C ARG A 90 0.83 -15.46 6.33
N THR A 91 -0.46 -15.59 6.00
CA THR A 91 -1.54 -14.89 6.71
C THR A 91 -1.57 -15.27 8.18
N GLY A 92 -1.38 -16.56 8.50
CA GLY A 92 -1.25 -17.03 9.88
C GLY A 92 -0.08 -16.38 10.62
N HIS A 93 1.08 -16.25 9.98
CA HIS A 93 2.24 -15.57 10.57
C HIS A 93 2.02 -14.07 10.77
N ALA A 94 1.39 -13.41 9.80
CA ALA A 94 1.03 -11.99 9.92
C ALA A 94 0.02 -11.75 11.05
N TYR A 95 -0.99 -12.61 11.17
CA TYR A 95 -1.93 -12.60 12.30
C TYR A 95 -1.19 -12.72 13.63
N ASP A 96 -0.30 -13.71 13.76
CA ASP A 96 0.47 -13.93 14.98
C ASP A 96 1.31 -12.69 15.31
N ALA A 97 1.94 -12.07 14.30
CA ALA A 97 2.73 -10.87 14.47
C ALA A 97 1.91 -9.66 14.98
N LEU A 98 0.70 -9.47 14.45
CA LEU A 98 -0.19 -8.40 14.87
C LEU A 98 -0.68 -8.60 16.31
N THR A 99 -1.02 -9.83 16.70
CA THR A 99 -1.54 -10.11 18.04
C THR A 99 -0.49 -10.03 19.15
N THR A 100 0.79 -10.21 18.83
CA THR A 100 1.89 -9.99 19.78
C THR A 100 2.40 -8.54 19.81
N GLY A 101 1.72 -7.62 19.10
CA GLY A 101 2.03 -6.19 19.13
C GLY A 101 3.25 -5.80 18.31
N HIS A 102 3.62 -6.57 17.28
CA HIS A 102 4.65 -6.12 16.35
C HIS A 102 4.19 -4.96 15.47
N THR A 103 5.15 -4.32 14.80
CA THR A 103 4.94 -3.20 13.89
C THR A 103 4.27 -3.64 12.59
N ALA A 104 3.74 -2.68 11.81
CA ALA A 104 3.24 -2.95 10.47
C ALA A 104 4.32 -3.50 9.52
N GLU A 105 5.58 -3.07 9.67
CA GLU A 105 6.71 -3.63 8.93
C GLU A 105 6.87 -5.13 9.22
N ALA A 106 6.87 -5.52 10.49
CA ALA A 106 6.99 -6.92 10.87
C ALA A 106 5.81 -7.75 10.37
N ALA A 107 4.60 -7.19 10.37
CA ALA A 107 3.42 -7.85 9.81
C ALA A 107 3.51 -8.02 8.28
N LEU A 108 4.00 -7.00 7.55
CA LEU A 108 4.30 -7.11 6.12
C LEU A 108 5.35 -8.19 5.85
N PHE A 109 6.44 -8.23 6.63
CA PHE A 109 7.51 -9.21 6.43
C PHE A 109 7.05 -10.62 6.77
N ALA A 110 6.18 -10.78 7.77
CA ALA A 110 5.54 -12.06 8.08
C ALA A 110 4.63 -12.52 6.93
N LEU A 111 3.90 -11.58 6.31
CA LEU A 111 3.05 -11.84 5.16
C LEU A 111 3.84 -12.17 3.89
N LEU A 112 4.92 -11.45 3.62
CA LEU A 112 5.78 -11.68 2.45
C LEU A 112 6.71 -12.89 2.63
N GLY A 113 7.11 -13.17 3.86
CA GLY A 113 8.11 -14.18 4.22
C GLY A 113 9.57 -13.71 4.17
N SER A 114 9.80 -12.48 3.73
CA SER A 114 11.11 -11.82 3.67
C SER A 114 10.91 -10.30 3.67
N ALA A 115 12.01 -9.55 3.67
CA ALA A 115 11.94 -8.13 3.29
C ALA A 115 11.58 -7.99 1.80
N PRO A 116 10.82 -6.97 1.40
CA PRO A 116 10.57 -6.64 0.00
C PRO A 116 11.81 -6.05 -0.66
N SER A 117 11.80 -5.96 -2.00
CA SER A 117 12.80 -5.21 -2.74
C SER A 117 12.93 -3.79 -2.21
N ALA A 118 14.16 -3.30 -2.05
CA ALA A 118 14.42 -1.92 -1.61
C ALA A 118 14.00 -0.86 -2.65
N MET A 119 13.72 -1.28 -3.88
CA MET A 119 13.43 -0.41 -5.01
C MET A 119 11.95 -0.50 -5.38
N VAL A 120 11.21 0.59 -5.19
CA VAL A 120 9.82 0.74 -5.62
C VAL A 120 9.75 0.66 -7.15
N GLU A 121 8.79 -0.08 -7.67
CA GLU A 121 8.61 -0.26 -9.12
C GLU A 121 7.56 0.70 -9.68
N PHE A 122 6.52 1.02 -8.91
CA PHE A 122 5.50 1.99 -9.30
C PHE A 122 4.74 2.56 -8.10
N ALA A 123 4.08 3.69 -8.32
CA ALA A 123 3.20 4.36 -7.39
C ALA A 123 1.85 4.67 -8.06
N GLU A 124 0.75 4.26 -7.43
CA GLU A 124 -0.62 4.51 -7.88
C GLU A 124 -1.43 5.21 -6.80
N LEU A 125 -2.33 6.11 -7.20
CA LEU A 125 -3.36 6.67 -6.34
C LEU A 125 -4.70 6.03 -6.69
N GLY A 126 -5.40 5.49 -5.69
CA GLY A 126 -6.70 4.87 -5.92
C GLY A 126 -7.63 4.97 -4.74
N ALA A 127 -8.89 4.62 -5.01
CA ALA A 127 -9.94 4.55 -4.03
C ALA A 127 -9.89 3.19 -3.30
N VAL A 128 -9.66 3.22 -1.99
CA VAL A 128 -9.57 2.04 -1.14
C VAL A 128 -10.90 1.28 -1.18
N ASN A 129 -10.85 -0.03 -1.40
CA ASN A 129 -12.02 -0.90 -1.58
C ASN A 129 -12.95 -0.53 -2.76
N ALA A 130 -12.49 0.31 -3.69
CA ALA A 130 -13.22 0.70 -4.90
C ALA A 130 -12.29 0.80 -6.13
N TRP A 131 -11.22 0.01 -6.14
CA TRP A 131 -10.13 0.13 -7.11
C TRP A 131 -10.58 -0.10 -8.56
N ARG A 132 -11.51 -1.02 -8.81
CA ARG A 132 -12.04 -1.27 -10.17
C ARG A 132 -13.16 -0.31 -10.52
N SER A 133 -13.98 0.05 -9.54
CA SER A 133 -15.16 0.90 -9.74
C SER A 133 -14.77 2.35 -10.03
N VAL A 134 -13.76 2.88 -9.33
CA VAL A 134 -13.21 4.21 -9.56
C VAL A 134 -12.05 4.15 -10.54
N GLY A 135 -11.19 3.13 -10.45
CA GLY A 135 -9.99 3.01 -11.28
C GLY A 135 -8.81 3.80 -10.70
N PRO A 136 -7.59 3.22 -10.64
CA PRO A 136 -6.41 3.91 -10.13
C PRO A 136 -5.88 4.98 -11.09
N VAL A 137 -4.94 5.76 -10.58
CA VAL A 137 -4.12 6.70 -11.34
C VAL A 137 -2.67 6.36 -11.11
N ALA A 138 -1.99 5.95 -12.18
CA ALA A 138 -0.54 5.86 -12.19
C ALA A 138 0.05 7.25 -11.97
N LEU A 139 0.83 7.38 -10.90
CA LEU A 139 1.51 8.62 -10.55
C LEU A 139 2.98 8.58 -10.94
N TRP A 140 3.61 7.41 -10.91
CA TRP A 140 5.03 7.24 -11.22
C TRP A 140 5.37 5.78 -11.47
N HIS A 141 6.31 5.53 -12.39
CA HIS A 141 6.96 4.24 -12.57
C HIS A 141 8.48 4.34 -12.45
N GLN A 142 9.12 3.24 -12.08
CA GLN A 142 10.57 3.15 -12.01
C GLN A 142 11.21 3.52 -13.35
N GLY A 143 12.18 4.44 -13.29
CA GLY A 143 12.88 4.98 -14.45
C GLY A 143 12.28 6.28 -14.97
N GLU A 144 11.11 6.69 -14.47
CA GLU A 144 10.52 8.01 -14.73
C GLU A 144 11.07 9.05 -13.74
N GLU A 145 11.14 10.29 -14.20
CA GLU A 145 11.42 11.43 -13.34
C GLU A 145 10.16 11.79 -12.53
N LEU A 146 10.27 11.75 -11.21
CA LEU A 146 9.19 12.17 -10.33
C LEU A 146 9.18 13.71 -10.21
N SER A 147 8.16 14.36 -10.77
CA SER A 147 7.97 15.81 -10.69
C SER A 147 6.54 16.18 -10.28
N GLU A 148 6.38 17.36 -9.68
CA GLU A 148 5.08 17.92 -9.33
C GLU A 148 4.19 18.09 -10.57
N GLU A 149 4.77 18.52 -11.71
CA GLU A 149 4.04 18.68 -12.97
C GLU A 149 3.46 17.36 -13.49
N MET A 150 4.19 16.25 -13.32
CA MET A 150 3.72 14.91 -13.70
C MET A 150 2.53 14.49 -12.84
N ILE A 151 2.63 14.62 -11.51
CA ILE A 151 1.53 14.32 -10.57
C ILE A 151 0.31 15.17 -10.91
N ASP A 152 0.49 16.47 -11.09
CA ASP A 152 -0.58 17.39 -11.47
C ASP A 152 -1.25 17.03 -12.79
N THR A 153 -0.45 16.61 -13.78
CA THR A 153 -0.97 16.20 -15.08
C THR A 153 -1.78 14.91 -14.98
N ALA A 154 -1.36 13.96 -14.14
CA ALA A 154 -2.11 12.74 -13.86
C ALA A 154 -3.45 13.06 -13.18
N LEU A 155 -3.44 13.90 -12.13
CA LEU A 155 -4.63 14.28 -11.37
C LEU A 155 -5.63 15.11 -12.19
N ARG A 156 -5.16 16.03 -13.05
CA ARG A 156 -6.03 16.80 -13.97
C ARG A 156 -6.86 15.92 -14.90
N ARG A 157 -6.38 14.72 -15.24
CA ARG A 157 -7.12 13.75 -16.07
C ARG A 157 -8.18 12.98 -15.29
N ARG A 158 -8.17 13.07 -13.96
CA ARG A 158 -9.00 12.28 -13.03
C ARG A 158 -9.58 13.16 -11.91
N PRO A 159 -10.42 14.15 -12.28
CA PRO A 159 -11.04 15.05 -11.30
C PRO A 159 -11.96 14.33 -10.31
N ASP A 160 -12.43 13.13 -10.66
CA ASP A 160 -13.21 12.24 -9.79
C ASP A 160 -12.41 11.71 -8.59
N ILE A 161 -11.08 11.65 -8.69
CA ILE A 161 -10.21 11.25 -7.57
C ILE A 161 -9.93 12.42 -6.63
N GLU A 162 -9.90 13.67 -7.09
CA GLU A 162 -9.71 14.84 -6.20
C GLU A 162 -10.83 14.96 -5.15
N SER A 163 -12.01 14.39 -5.43
CA SER A 163 -13.16 14.35 -4.52
C SER A 163 -13.95 13.06 -4.75
N CYS A 164 -13.66 12.05 -3.95
CA CYS A 164 -14.15 10.69 -4.13
C CYS A 164 -15.12 10.27 -3.01
N GLY A 165 -16.08 9.39 -3.30
CA GLY A 165 -16.96 8.81 -2.27
C GLY A 165 -16.25 7.81 -1.32
N TYR A 166 -14.97 7.54 -1.57
CA TYR A 166 -14.18 6.54 -0.86
C TYR A 166 -12.86 7.16 -0.37
N PRO A 167 -12.28 6.64 0.72
CA PRO A 167 -10.93 7.00 1.11
C PRO A 167 -9.94 6.73 -0.02
N LEU A 168 -8.96 7.63 -0.17
CA LEU A 168 -7.90 7.50 -1.16
C LEU A 168 -6.59 7.09 -0.50
N SER A 169 -5.86 6.17 -1.14
CA SER A 169 -4.51 5.77 -0.77
C SER A 169 -3.54 5.94 -1.94
N VAL A 170 -2.30 6.31 -1.62
CA VAL A 170 -1.16 6.10 -2.52
C VAL A 170 -0.57 4.75 -2.19
N GLU A 171 -0.48 3.88 -3.19
CA GLU A 171 0.12 2.56 -3.09
C GLU A 171 1.46 2.55 -3.80
N LEU A 172 2.50 2.17 -3.07
CA LEU A 172 3.83 1.92 -3.58
C LEU A 172 4.01 0.42 -3.68
N ALA A 173 4.46 -0.07 -4.83
CA ALA A 173 4.48 -1.51 -5.08
C ALA A 173 5.81 -1.99 -5.66
N VAL A 174 6.08 -3.27 -5.43
CA VAL A 174 7.17 -4.05 -6.03
C VAL A 174 6.64 -5.42 -6.43
N THR A 175 7.28 -6.07 -7.40
CA THR A 175 6.88 -7.41 -7.88
C THR A 175 7.81 -8.53 -7.42
N ASN A 176 8.97 -8.19 -6.86
CA ASN A 176 10.00 -9.14 -6.40
C ASN A 176 10.22 -9.04 -4.87
N PRO A 177 10.23 -10.17 -4.11
CA PRO A 177 10.07 -11.58 -4.55
C PRO A 177 8.65 -12.00 -4.87
N LEU A 178 7.66 -11.24 -4.41
CA LEU A 178 6.25 -11.39 -4.76
C LEU A 178 5.64 -10.00 -4.96
N PRO A 179 4.57 -9.88 -5.74
CA PRO A 179 3.80 -8.65 -5.79
C PRO A 179 3.31 -8.27 -4.40
N CYS A 180 3.80 -7.13 -3.90
CA CYS A 180 3.42 -6.58 -2.61
C CYS A 180 3.42 -5.05 -2.68
N TRP A 181 2.64 -4.44 -1.80
CA TRP A 181 2.47 -2.99 -1.75
C TRP A 181 2.33 -2.49 -0.32
N VAL A 182 2.59 -1.20 -0.17
CA VAL A 182 2.17 -0.42 1.00
C VAL A 182 1.32 0.75 0.53
N GLY A 183 0.18 0.94 1.18
CA GLY A 183 -0.74 2.04 0.97
C GLY A 183 -0.68 3.03 2.14
N VAL A 184 -0.68 4.33 1.85
CA VAL A 184 -0.88 5.38 2.85
C VAL A 184 -2.09 6.20 2.45
N TYR A 185 -3.01 6.43 3.41
CA TYR A 185 -4.20 7.24 3.14
C TYR A 185 -3.80 8.70 2.95
N VAL A 186 -4.28 9.31 1.87
CA VAL A 186 -3.96 10.69 1.47
C VAL A 186 -5.23 11.51 1.26
N SER A 187 -6.29 11.22 2.00
CA SER A 187 -7.55 11.97 1.89
C SER A 187 -8.15 12.28 3.24
N VAL A 188 -8.88 13.40 3.30
CA VAL A 188 -9.58 13.86 4.50
C VAL A 188 -11.09 13.76 4.26
N PRO A 189 -11.86 13.15 5.17
CA PRO A 189 -13.31 13.07 5.03
C PRO A 189 -13.97 14.45 5.24
N HIS A 190 -14.89 14.81 4.35
CA HIS A 190 -15.76 15.97 4.43
C HIS A 190 -17.20 15.57 4.11
N GLY A 191 -17.95 15.19 5.15
CA GLY A 191 -19.29 14.63 4.99
C GLY A 191 -19.24 13.23 4.38
N GLN A 192 -19.84 13.07 3.19
CA GLN A 192 -19.89 11.79 2.45
C GLN A 192 -18.82 11.68 1.36
N VAL A 193 -17.90 12.64 1.29
CA VAL A 193 -16.85 12.73 0.26
C VAL A 193 -15.49 12.83 0.94
N HIS A 194 -14.49 12.23 0.32
CA HIS A 194 -13.09 12.32 0.68
C HIS A 194 -12.38 13.24 -0.30
N HIS A 195 -11.74 14.28 0.22
CA HIS A 195 -10.92 15.18 -0.59
C HIS A 195 -9.46 14.75 -0.52
N LEU A 196 -8.78 14.76 -1.66
CA LEU A 196 -7.35 14.48 -1.74
C LEU A 196 -6.57 15.53 -0.93
N ASP A 197 -5.77 15.06 0.02
CA ASP A 197 -4.78 15.84 0.72
C ASP A 197 -3.46 15.78 -0.06
N ARG A 198 -3.25 16.81 -0.88
CA ARG A 198 -2.03 16.93 -1.70
C ARG A 198 -0.76 17.03 -0.85
N GLN A 199 -0.83 17.61 0.35
CA GLN A 199 0.34 17.66 1.22
C GLN A 199 0.71 16.25 1.71
N ALA A 200 -0.29 15.45 2.10
CA ALA A 200 -0.06 14.05 2.48
C ALA A 200 0.47 13.23 1.29
N LEU A 201 -0.08 13.44 0.09
CA LEU A 201 0.42 12.82 -1.16
C LEU A 201 1.90 13.10 -1.40
N HIS A 202 2.32 14.38 -1.36
CA HIS A 202 3.73 14.74 -1.55
C HIS A 202 4.63 14.19 -0.44
N ALA A 203 4.15 14.17 0.80
CA ALA A 203 4.92 13.61 1.92
C ALA A 203 5.19 12.10 1.77
N VAL A 204 4.33 11.33 1.10
CA VAL A 204 4.59 9.91 0.78
C VAL A 204 5.76 9.81 -0.19
N PHE A 205 5.72 10.59 -1.28
CA PHE A 205 6.77 10.59 -2.29
C PHE A 205 8.13 11.04 -1.78
N ASP A 206 8.17 12.14 -1.01
CA ASP A 206 9.40 12.68 -0.42
C ASP A 206 10.13 11.66 0.47
N ARG A 207 9.38 10.73 1.06
CA ARG A 207 9.89 9.68 1.94
C ARG A 207 10.27 8.40 1.19
N ALA A 208 9.40 7.93 0.29
CA ALA A 208 9.55 6.64 -0.37
C ALA A 208 10.42 6.66 -1.63
N ILE A 209 10.39 7.78 -2.35
CA ILE A 209 11.12 7.97 -3.59
C ILE A 209 11.95 9.23 -3.38
N PRO A 210 12.98 9.17 -2.53
CA PRO A 210 13.93 10.26 -2.46
C PRO A 210 14.55 10.31 -3.85
N GLY A 211 14.07 11.24 -4.69
CA GLY A 211 14.70 11.53 -5.96
C GLY A 211 16.18 11.73 -5.68
N ASP A 212 17.03 11.45 -6.66
CA ASP A 212 18.40 11.95 -6.63
C ASP A 212 18.28 13.46 -6.38
N LYS A 213 18.36 13.87 -5.11
CA LYS A 213 18.51 15.25 -4.70
C LYS A 213 19.93 15.59 -5.14
N ALA A 214 20.10 15.73 -6.46
CA ALA A 214 21.15 16.50 -7.04
C ALA A 214 21.09 17.85 -6.33
N LEU A 215 22.08 18.04 -5.48
CA LEU A 215 22.25 19.19 -4.63
C LEU A 215 22.24 20.46 -5.48
N GLY A 216 21.08 21.11 -5.55
CA GLY A 216 20.93 22.55 -5.66
C GLY A 216 21.14 23.21 -7.04
N PRO A 217 20.65 24.45 -7.15
CA PRO A 217 20.67 25.23 -8.38
C PRO A 217 22.09 25.72 -8.67
N GLY A 218 22.37 25.93 -9.96
CA GLY A 218 23.63 26.41 -10.51
C GLY A 218 24.47 27.27 -9.58
N GLY A 219 25.53 26.67 -9.02
CA GLY A 219 26.71 27.41 -8.62
C GLY A 219 27.35 27.97 -9.88
N GLY A 220 26.94 29.18 -10.25
CA GLY A 220 27.58 29.96 -11.31
C GLY A 220 29.09 30.04 -11.02
N ARG A 221 29.89 29.40 -11.89
CA ARG A 221 31.29 29.79 -12.05
C ARG A 221 31.29 31.18 -12.68
N VAL A 222 31.38 32.20 -11.82
CA VAL A 222 31.97 33.48 -12.22
C VAL A 222 33.46 33.20 -12.48
N GLY A 223 33.96 33.74 -13.59
CA GLY A 223 35.29 33.48 -14.14
C GLY A 223 36.46 34.05 -13.33
#